data_AF-A0A538RE19-F1
#
_entry.id   AF-A0A538RE19-F1
#
_cell.length_a   1.000
_cell.length_b   1.000
_cell.length_c   1.000
_cell.angle_alpha   90.00
_cell.angle_beta   90.00
_cell.angle_gamma   90.00
#
_symmetry.space_group_name_H-M   'P 1'
#
loop_
_entity.id
_entity.type
_entity.pdbx_description
1 polymer ?
#
loop_
_entity_poly.entity_id
_entity_poly.type
_entity_poly.pdbx_seq_one_letter_code
_entity_poly.pdbx_strand_id
1 'polypeptide(L)'
;MAAELPRCATCRVSIQPGQNVAFRTDGRVQHVDCPEVLCPVCARAVLPGEPIRRDDESLLHANCWMRRLRRAEGLPGATRPIAGGCTATPWSFVSGRVVDSRPAPDEVIWVTRQLHERAAHARDSARAARQARRPLTGDALSRIGLLS
;
A
#
# COMPACT_ATOMS: atom_id res chain seq x y z
N MET A 1 -2.89 -15.17 -42.21
CA MET A 1 -2.96 -14.58 -40.85
C MET A 1 -2.06 -15.43 -39.96
N ALA A 2 -0.85 -14.97 -39.66
CA ALA A 2 0.01 -15.70 -38.74
C ALA A 2 -0.58 -15.59 -37.33
N ALA A 3 -0.91 -16.71 -36.70
CA ALA A 3 -1.34 -16.71 -35.31
C ALA A 3 -0.19 -16.19 -34.46
N GLU A 4 -0.41 -15.13 -33.68
CA GLU A 4 0.60 -14.63 -32.76
C GLU A 4 0.84 -15.72 -31.69
N LEU A 5 2.07 -16.22 -31.64
CA LEU A 5 2.43 -17.27 -30.70
C LEU A 5 2.36 -16.74 -29.26
N PRO A 6 1.91 -17.56 -28.29
CA PRO A 6 1.86 -17.15 -26.90
C PRO A 6 3.27 -16.83 -26.41
N ARG A 7 3.37 -15.83 -25.53
CA ARG A 7 4.64 -15.45 -24.89
C ARG A 7 4.70 -16.02 -23.49
N CYS A 8 5.90 -16.46 -23.08
CA CYS A 8 6.13 -16.93 -21.72
C CYS A 8 5.76 -15.85 -20.69
N ALA A 9 5.00 -16.24 -19.66
CA ALA A 9 4.55 -15.35 -18.60
C ALA A 9 5.72 -14.75 -17.80
N THR A 10 6.85 -15.47 -17.74
CA THR A 10 8.06 -15.11 -17.00
C THR A 10 9.05 -14.37 -17.89
N CYS A 11 9.67 -14.97 -18.92
CA CYS A 11 10.71 -14.29 -19.72
C CYS A 11 10.20 -13.49 -20.93
N ARG A 12 8.91 -13.54 -21.25
CA ARG A 12 8.28 -12.88 -22.41
C ARG A 12 8.79 -13.28 -23.80
N VAL A 13 9.72 -14.22 -23.88
CA VAL A 13 10.15 -14.85 -25.13
C VAL A 13 8.96 -15.61 -25.71
N SER A 14 8.76 -15.49 -27.03
CA SER A 14 7.72 -16.23 -27.74
C SER A 14 7.94 -17.72 -27.57
N ILE A 15 6.88 -18.43 -27.19
CA ILE A 15 6.90 -19.88 -27.05
C ILE A 15 6.76 -20.47 -28.45
N GLN A 16 7.77 -21.22 -28.86
CA GLN A 16 7.76 -21.93 -30.13
C GLN A 16 7.09 -23.30 -29.99
N PRO A 17 6.45 -23.82 -31.06
CA PRO A 17 5.95 -25.19 -31.07
C PRO A 17 7.03 -26.20 -30.69
N GLY A 18 6.70 -27.17 -29.83
CA GLY A 18 7.64 -28.19 -29.35
C GLY A 18 8.47 -27.79 -28.12
N GLN A 19 8.34 -26.57 -27.59
CA GLN A 19 8.96 -26.20 -26.32
C GLN A 19 8.17 -26.72 -25.12
N ASN A 20 8.89 -27.16 -24.09
CA ASN A 20 8.30 -27.58 -22.82
C ASN A 20 7.74 -26.38 -22.06
N VAL A 21 6.44 -26.44 -21.76
CA VAL A 21 5.74 -25.36 -21.06
C VAL A 21 4.87 -25.89 -19.92
N ALA A 22 4.69 -25.05 -18.91
CA ALA A 22 3.75 -25.26 -17.82
C ALA A 22 2.59 -24.26 -17.93
N PHE A 23 1.36 -24.76 -17.75
CA PHE A 23 0.17 -23.93 -17.63
C PHE A 23 -0.02 -23.52 -16.18
N ARG A 24 -0.17 -22.22 -15.95
CA ARG A 24 -0.45 -21.66 -14.63
C ARG A 24 -1.96 -21.64 -14.38
N THR A 25 -2.33 -21.54 -13.11
CA THR A 25 -3.74 -21.42 -12.66
C THR A 25 -4.41 -20.13 -13.12
N ASP A 26 -3.65 -19.11 -13.52
CA ASP A 26 -4.14 -17.86 -14.10
C ASP A 26 -4.38 -17.94 -15.62
N GLY A 27 -4.27 -19.14 -16.22
CA GLY A 27 -4.45 -19.38 -17.65
C GLY A 27 -3.25 -18.99 -18.51
N ARG A 28 -2.13 -18.55 -17.91
CA ARG A 28 -0.92 -18.17 -18.66
C ARG A 28 0.03 -19.34 -18.83
N VAL A 29 0.88 -19.25 -19.85
CA VAL A 29 1.88 -20.27 -20.18
C VAL A 29 3.27 -19.79 -19.82
N GLN A 30 4.11 -20.65 -19.25
CA GLN A 30 5.52 -20.36 -18.98
C GLN A 30 6.41 -21.50 -19.50
N HIS A 31 7.65 -21.20 -19.88
CA HIS A 31 8.66 -22.24 -20.13
C HIS A 31 8.89 -23.07 -18.86
N VAL A 32 9.09 -24.38 -19.01
CA VAL A 32 9.57 -25.23 -17.92
C VAL A 32 10.97 -24.78 -17.52
N ASP A 33 11.85 -24.63 -18.51
CA ASP A 33 13.22 -24.16 -18.35
C ASP A 33 13.31 -22.67 -18.73
N CYS A 34 12.57 -21.83 -18.00
CA CYS A 34 12.57 -20.40 -18.25
C CYS A 34 13.93 -19.78 -17.86
N PRO A 35 14.57 -18.98 -18.74
CA PRO A 35 15.80 -18.29 -18.37
C PRO A 35 15.55 -17.36 -17.17
N GLU A 36 16.57 -17.22 -16.34
CA GLU A 36 16.53 -16.35 -15.17
C GLU A 36 16.39 -14.89 -15.62
N VAL A 37 15.30 -14.24 -15.20
CA VAL A 37 15.06 -12.83 -15.47
C VAL A 37 15.47 -12.02 -14.24
N LEU A 38 16.38 -11.07 -14.40
CA LEU A 38 16.83 -10.22 -13.29
C LEU A 38 16.02 -8.93 -13.22
N CYS A 39 15.63 -8.54 -12.00
CA CYS A 39 14.99 -7.26 -11.74
C CYS A 39 16.03 -6.13 -11.84
N PRO A 40 15.87 -5.13 -12.73
CA PRO A 40 16.89 -4.10 -12.93
C PRO A 40 17.06 -3.16 -11.72
N VAL A 41 16.12 -3.14 -10.79
CA VAL A 41 16.16 -2.27 -9.60
C VAL A 41 16.94 -2.90 -8.44
N CYS A 42 16.91 -4.22 -8.30
CA CYS A 42 17.59 -4.90 -7.19
C CYS A 42 18.57 -6.00 -7.61
N ALA A 43 18.73 -6.23 -8.92
CA ALA A 43 19.62 -7.22 -9.51
C ALA A 43 19.38 -8.68 -9.06
N ARG A 44 18.19 -8.99 -8.52
CA ARG A 44 17.81 -10.35 -8.11
C ARG A 44 16.89 -10.99 -9.14
N ALA A 45 16.94 -12.32 -9.21
CA ALA A 45 16.00 -13.16 -9.96
C ALA A 45 14.55 -12.78 -9.66
N VAL A 46 13.74 -12.74 -10.71
CA VAL A 46 12.29 -12.64 -10.64
C VAL A 46 11.72 -14.05 -10.74
N LEU A 47 11.26 -14.59 -9.62
CA LEU A 47 10.74 -15.95 -9.59
C LEU A 47 9.29 -16.00 -10.10
N PRO A 48 8.84 -17.10 -10.74
CA PRO A 48 7.49 -17.21 -11.30
C PRO A 48 6.34 -16.98 -10.29
N GLY A 49 6.56 -17.28 -9.01
CA GLY A 49 5.59 -17.08 -7.93
C GLY A 49 5.61 -15.69 -7.28
N GLU A 50 6.60 -14.86 -7.59
CA GLU A 50 6.70 -13.52 -6.99
C GLU A 50 5.71 -12.55 -7.64
N PRO A 51 5.19 -11.56 -6.87
CA PRO A 51 4.36 -10.50 -7.45
C PRO A 51 5.23 -9.61 -8.35
N ILE A 52 4.93 -9.64 -9.65
CA ILE A 52 5.67 -8.91 -10.68
C ILE A 52 4.86 -7.73 -11.24
N ARG A 53 5.57 -6.66 -11.60
CA ARG A 53 5.05 -5.51 -12.35
C ARG A 53 5.83 -5.40 -13.67
N ARG A 54 5.14 -4.87 -14.67
CA ARG A 54 5.63 -4.73 -16.04
C ARG A 54 5.89 -3.24 -16.29
N ASP A 55 7.07 -2.93 -16.78
CA ASP A 55 7.49 -1.57 -17.14
C ASP A 55 8.21 -1.66 -18.48
N ASP A 56 7.43 -1.45 -19.54
CA ASP A 56 7.78 -1.67 -20.94
C ASP A 56 8.38 -3.07 -21.18
N GLU A 57 9.70 -3.13 -21.41
CA GLU A 57 10.43 -4.38 -21.67
C GLU A 57 11.01 -5.04 -20.41
N SER A 58 10.90 -4.37 -19.27
CA SER A 58 11.51 -4.84 -18.03
C SER A 58 10.50 -5.46 -17.07
N LEU A 59 10.96 -6.51 -16.37
CA LEU A 59 10.23 -7.17 -15.30
C LEU A 59 10.79 -6.71 -13.95
N LEU A 60 9.88 -6.20 -13.13
CA LEU A 60 10.21 -5.64 -11.83
C LEU A 60 9.45 -6.44 -10.77
N HIS A 61 10.09 -6.68 -9.62
CA HIS A 61 9.31 -7.01 -8.42
C HIS A 61 8.33 -5.89 -8.13
N ALA A 62 7.11 -6.20 -7.66
CA ALA A 62 6.09 -5.20 -7.35
C ALA A 62 6.60 -4.12 -6.37
N ASN A 63 7.40 -4.51 -5.37
CA ASN A 63 8.04 -3.58 -4.44
C ASN A 63 9.09 -2.68 -5.12
N CYS A 64 9.85 -3.23 -6.07
CA CYS A 64 10.85 -2.48 -6.82
C CYS A 64 10.19 -1.44 -7.75
N TRP A 65 9.08 -1.81 -8.39
CA TRP A 65 8.28 -0.88 -9.18
C TRP A 65 7.72 0.26 -8.33
N MET A 66 7.13 -0.04 -7.16
CA MET A 66 6.65 1.00 -6.23
C MET A 66 7.76 1.95 -5.76
N ARG A 67 8.99 1.44 -5.54
CA ARG A 67 10.15 2.29 -5.23
C ARG A 67 10.54 3.18 -6.41
N ARG A 68 10.52 2.64 -7.63
CA ARG A 68 10.82 3.41 -8.86
C ARG A 68 9.78 4.51 -9.08
N LEU A 69 8.49 4.20 -8.97
CA LEU A 69 7.40 5.16 -9.14
C LEU A 69 7.50 6.32 -8.15
N ARG A 70 7.69 6.03 -6.85
CA ARG A 70 7.85 7.08 -5.82
C ARG A 70 9.05 8.01 -6.10
N ARG A 71 10.15 7.47 -6.65
CA ARG A 71 11.31 8.28 -7.04
C ARG A 71 10.99 9.17 -8.24
N ALA A 72 10.26 8.66 -9.23
CA ALA A 72 9.88 9.43 -10.42
C ALA A 72 8.91 10.57 -10.10
N GLU A 73 7.98 10.36 -9.16
CA GLU A 73 6.96 11.36 -8.79
C GLU A 73 7.47 12.41 -7.77
N GLY A 74 8.73 12.33 -7.32
CA GLY A 74 9.28 13.26 -6.33
C GLY A 74 8.55 13.26 -4.98
N LEU A 75 7.76 12.22 -4.69
CA LEU A 75 6.91 12.16 -3.50
C LEU A 75 7.78 12.12 -2.22
N PRO A 76 7.47 12.97 -1.21
CA PRO A 76 8.19 12.96 0.07
C PRO A 76 8.04 11.59 0.74
N GLY A 77 9.15 10.86 0.84
CA GLY A 77 9.19 9.46 1.33
C GLY A 77 9.82 8.46 0.36
N ALA A 78 10.16 8.85 -0.87
CA ALA A 78 10.77 7.99 -1.90
C ALA A 78 12.11 7.32 -1.49
N THR A 79 12.81 7.89 -0.52
CA THR A 79 14.09 7.40 0.01
C THR A 79 13.98 6.72 1.37
N ARG A 80 12.81 6.72 2.03
CA ARG A 80 12.68 5.95 3.27
C ARG A 80 12.71 4.47 2.87
N PRO A 81 13.67 3.68 3.36
CA PRO A 81 13.55 2.24 3.26
C PRO A 81 12.26 1.90 4.00
N ILE A 82 11.21 1.56 3.26
CA ILE A 82 10.15 0.74 3.85
C ILE A 82 10.89 -0.55 4.19
N ALA A 83 11.24 -0.71 5.47
CA ALA A 83 11.62 -2.00 6.02
C ALA A 83 10.41 -2.92 5.79
N GLY A 84 10.39 -3.56 4.63
CA GLY A 84 9.22 -4.21 4.08
C GLY A 84 9.64 -5.13 2.95
N GLY A 85 10.21 -6.27 3.34
CA GLY A 85 10.27 -7.48 2.52
C GLY A 85 11.39 -7.53 1.49
N CYS A 86 12.61 -7.80 1.94
CA CYS A 86 13.51 -8.66 1.15
C CYS A 86 13.02 -10.10 1.31
N THR A 87 12.72 -10.79 0.21
CA THR A 87 12.49 -12.25 0.19
C THR A 87 13.72 -13.07 0.60
N ALA A 88 14.85 -12.40 0.88
CA ALA A 88 16.09 -13.01 1.35
C ALA A 88 16.13 -13.28 2.88
N THR A 89 15.17 -12.79 3.66
CA THR A 89 15.06 -13.12 5.09
C THR A 89 13.77 -13.88 5.36
N PRO A 90 13.84 -15.11 5.94
CA PRO A 90 12.64 -15.77 6.42
C PRO A 90 11.94 -14.88 7.43
N TRP A 91 10.62 -14.77 7.28
CA TRP A 91 9.65 -14.00 8.06
C TRP A 91 9.76 -14.20 9.58
N SER A 92 10.41 -15.27 10.02
CA SER A 92 10.74 -15.55 11.42
C SER A 92 11.73 -14.55 12.05
N PHE A 93 12.70 -14.00 11.29
CA PHE A 93 13.77 -13.18 11.87
C PHE A 93 13.40 -11.69 12.06
N VAL A 94 12.55 -11.16 11.18
CA VAL A 94 12.03 -9.77 11.30
C VAL A 94 10.98 -9.66 12.41
N SER A 95 10.33 -10.77 12.76
CA SER A 95 9.34 -10.82 13.83
C SER A 95 9.93 -10.54 15.21
N GLY A 96 11.17 -10.96 15.51
CA GLY A 96 11.79 -10.70 16.82
C GLY A 96 11.99 -9.20 17.09
N ARG A 97 12.81 -8.52 16.28
CA ARG A 97 13.15 -7.10 16.52
C ARG A 97 11.97 -6.13 16.40
N VAL A 98 11.01 -6.41 15.52
CA VAL A 98 9.83 -5.54 15.34
C VAL A 98 8.80 -5.76 16.44
N VAL A 99 8.66 -6.99 16.95
CA VAL A 99 7.81 -7.27 18.12
C VAL A 99 8.43 -6.66 19.38
N ASP A 100 9.75 -6.74 19.54
CA ASP A 100 10.46 -6.14 20.69
C ASP A 100 10.38 -4.60 20.74
N SER A 101 10.13 -3.96 19.60
CA SER A 101 10.03 -2.50 19.49
C SER A 101 8.58 -1.98 19.48
N ARG A 102 7.58 -2.88 19.57
CA ARG A 102 6.19 -2.43 19.66
C ARG A 102 5.94 -1.86 21.06
N PRO A 103 5.36 -0.65 21.17
CA PRO A 103 4.81 -0.21 22.44
C PRO A 103 3.86 -1.30 22.94
N ALA A 104 3.92 -1.57 24.23
CA ALA A 104 3.13 -2.63 24.82
C ALA A 104 1.64 -2.38 24.51
N PRO A 105 0.82 -3.43 24.32
CA PRO A 105 -0.56 -3.26 23.84
C PRO A 105 -1.39 -2.31 24.69
N ASP A 106 -1.12 -2.26 25.99
CA ASP A 106 -1.69 -1.33 26.97
C ASP A 106 -1.33 0.14 26.69
N GLU A 107 -0.09 0.43 26.27
CA GLU A 107 0.34 1.78 25.89
C GLU A 107 -0.42 2.28 24.65
N VAL A 108 -0.57 1.43 23.63
CA VAL A 108 -1.35 1.77 22.41
C VAL A 108 -2.82 2.01 22.74
N ILE A 109 -3.41 1.16 23.59
CA ILE A 109 -4.80 1.31 24.04
C ILE A 109 -4.97 2.63 24.81
N TRP A 110 -4.02 2.97 25.68
CA TRP A 110 -4.05 4.20 26.46
C TRP A 110 -3.93 5.46 25.58
N VAL A 111 -2.98 5.49 24.64
CA VAL A 111 -2.81 6.63 23.71
C VAL A 111 -4.06 6.80 22.83
N THR A 112 -4.63 5.71 22.34
CA THR A 112 -5.84 5.74 21.51
C THR A 112 -7.04 6.28 22.30
N ARG A 113 -7.18 5.87 23.57
CA ARG A 113 -8.22 6.38 24.46
C ARG A 113 -8.06 7.88 24.71
N GLN A 114 -6.85 8.34 25.01
CA GLN A 114 -6.60 9.78 25.21
C GLN A 114 -6.93 10.60 23.95
N LEU A 115 -6.59 10.11 22.77
CA LEU A 115 -6.93 10.76 21.50
C LEU A 115 -8.45 10.87 21.31
N HIS A 116 -9.20 9.82 21.62
CA HIS A 116 -10.66 9.83 21.55
C HIS A 116 -11.29 10.82 22.53
N GLU A 117 -10.80 10.86 23.78
CA GLU A 117 -11.29 11.80 24.81
C GLU A 117 -11.03 13.26 24.41
N ARG A 118 -9.82 13.56 23.91
CA ARG A 118 -9.49 14.91 23.41
C ARG A 118 -10.32 15.30 22.19
N ALA A 119 -10.55 14.36 21.27
CA ALA A 119 -11.39 14.59 20.11
C ALA A 119 -12.86 14.81 20.51
N ALA A 120 -13.37 14.12 21.54
CA ALA A 120 -14.70 14.35 22.08
C ALA A 120 -14.82 15.74 22.70
N HIS A 121 -13.88 16.12 23.57
CA HIS A 121 -13.84 17.44 24.19
C HIS A 121 -13.80 18.57 23.14
N ALA A 122 -12.99 18.41 22.08
CA ALA A 122 -12.92 19.39 21.00
C ALA A 122 -14.25 19.53 20.25
N ARG A 123 -14.97 18.42 20.01
CA ARG A 123 -16.30 18.43 19.37
C ARG A 123 -17.34 19.14 20.24
N ASP A 124 -17.32 18.89 21.55
CA ASP A 124 -18.25 19.52 22.50
C ASP A 124 -17.97 21.01 22.64
N SER A 125 -16.70 21.40 22.74
CA SER A 125 -16.28 22.81 22.74
C SER A 125 -16.75 23.54 21.47
N ALA A 126 -16.57 22.92 20.30
CA ALA A 126 -17.03 23.49 19.04
C ALA A 126 -18.57 23.59 18.97
N ARG A 127 -19.30 22.62 19.56
CA ARG A 127 -20.76 22.66 19.65
C ARG A 127 -21.22 23.81 20.56
N ALA A 128 -20.63 23.97 21.73
CA ALA A 128 -20.93 25.05 22.67
C ALA A 128 -20.65 26.42 22.03
N ALA A 129 -19.52 26.59 21.35
CA ALA A 129 -19.19 27.83 20.65
C ALA A 129 -20.20 28.17 19.54
N ARG A 130 -20.69 27.16 18.79
CA ARG A 130 -21.75 27.36 17.79
C ARG A 130 -23.09 27.76 18.42
N GLN A 131 -23.44 27.17 19.56
CA GLN A 131 -24.67 27.51 20.28
C GLN A 131 -24.61 28.94 20.85
N ALA A 132 -23.47 29.34 21.42
CA ALA A 132 -23.26 30.69 21.94
C ALA A 132 -23.28 31.76 20.84
N ARG A 133 -22.84 31.41 19.61
CA ARG A 133 -22.90 32.29 18.43
C ARG A 133 -24.24 32.26 17.70
N ARG A 134 -25.20 31.44 18.16
CA ARG A 134 -26.52 31.40 17.54
C ARG A 134 -27.24 32.70 17.90
N PRO A 135 -27.53 33.58 16.92
CA PRO A 135 -28.29 34.79 17.22
C PRO A 135 -29.65 34.40 17.78
N LEU A 136 -30.10 35.10 18.81
CA LEU A 136 -31.47 35.00 19.29
C LEU A 136 -32.37 35.40 18.12
N THR A 137 -33.01 34.42 17.49
CA THR A 137 -34.06 34.67 16.49
C THR A 137 -35.21 35.43 17.17
N GLY A 138 -35.88 36.34 16.44
CA GLY A 138 -36.85 37.31 16.97
C GLY A 138 -37.89 36.75 17.96
N ASP A 139 -38.32 35.50 17.82
CA ASP A 139 -39.22 34.80 18.76
C ASP A 139 -38.69 34.74 20.20
N ALA A 140 -37.37 34.66 20.37
CA ALA A 140 -36.76 34.63 21.70
C ALA A 140 -36.79 36.01 22.36
N LEU A 141 -36.71 37.11 21.60
CA LEU A 141 -36.79 38.48 22.12
C LEU A 141 -38.23 38.91 22.42
N SER A 142 -39.22 38.43 21.66
CA SER A 142 -40.64 38.61 21.98
C SER A 142 -41.06 37.93 23.28
N ARG A 143 -40.44 36.80 23.65
CA ARG A 143 -40.71 36.10 24.92
C ARG A 143 -40.13 36.77 26.17
N ILE A 144 -39.16 37.67 26.04
CA ILE A 144 -38.54 38.41 27.16
C ILE A 144 -39.05 39.86 27.27
N GLY A 145 -40.09 40.22 26.51
CA GLY A 145 -40.76 41.52 26.61
C GLY A 145 -39.93 42.71 26.09
N LEU A 146 -38.94 42.47 25.22
CA LEU A 146 -38.02 43.50 24.73
C LEU A 146 -38.39 44.10 23.36
N LEU A 147 -39.50 43.68 22.76
CA LEU A 147 -40.06 44.29 21.55
C LEU A 147 -41.56 44.49 21.77
N SER A 148 -42.00 45.75 21.80
CA SER A 148 -43.40 46.18 21.74
C SER A 148 -43.84 46.35 20.30
#